data_AF-A0A800M405-F1
#
_entry.id   AF-A0A800M405-F1
#
_cell.length_a   1.000
_cell.length_b   1.000
_cell.length_c   1.000
_cell.angle_alpha   90.00
_cell.angle_beta   90.00
_cell.angle_gamma   90.00
#
_symmetry.space_group_name_H-M   'P 1'
#
loop_
_entity.id
_entity.type
_entity.pdbx_description
1 polymer ?
#
loop_
_entity_poly.entity_id
_entity_poly.type
_entity_poly.pdbx_seq_one_letter_code
_entity_poly.pdbx_strand_id
1 'polypeptide(L)' 'MQEGQAEWTVSGETFEAGPGEIIVAKAGAIHSFTSVGEVPLVQINLHLAAQFVQENL' A
#
# COMPACT_ATOMS: atom_id res chain seq x y z
N MET A 1 4.36 6.28 -2.77
CA MET A 1 4.61 6.85 -1.44
C MET A 1 4.92 8.33 -1.56
N GLN A 2 4.34 9.19 -0.74
CA GLN A 2 4.60 10.63 -0.75
C GLN A 2 5.58 11.05 0.36
N GLU A 3 5.36 10.61 1.59
CA GLU A 3 6.19 10.93 2.77
C GLU A 3 6.25 9.75 3.75
N GLY A 4 7.27 9.72 4.62
CA GLY A 4 7.49 8.68 5.62
C GLY A 4 8.06 7.36 5.08
N GLN A 5 8.28 6.40 5.97
CA GLN A 5 8.74 5.05 5.63
C GLN A 5 7.73 3.98 6.09
N ALA A 6 7.59 2.94 5.28
CA ALA A 6 6.74 1.79 5.56
C ALA A 6 7.46 0.48 5.27
N GLU A 7 7.25 -0.52 6.12
CA GLU A 7 7.50 -1.91 5.77
C GLU A 7 6.25 -2.47 5.09
N TRP A 8 6.40 -2.96 3.86
CA TRP A 8 5.34 -3.58 3.07
C TRP A 8 5.52 -5.07 3.04
N THR A 9 4.41 -5.80 3.16
CA THR A 9 4.37 -7.23 2.85
C THR A 9 3.38 -7.47 1.72
N VAL A 10 3.81 -8.11 0.64
CA VAL A 10 2.97 -8.47 -0.51
C VAL A 10 3.23 -9.92 -0.86
N SER A 11 2.19 -10.76 -0.85
CA SER A 11 2.31 -12.20 -1.14
C SER A 11 3.37 -12.92 -0.28
N GLY A 12 3.58 -12.45 0.95
CA GLY A 12 4.56 -13.01 1.89
C GLY A 12 5.99 -12.49 1.75
N GLU A 13 6.27 -11.63 0.76
CA GLU A 13 7.56 -10.94 0.61
C GLU A 13 7.50 -9.59 1.32
N THR A 14 8.51 -9.30 2.13
CA THR A 14 8.60 -8.07 2.94
C THR A 14 9.73 -7.18 2.45
N PHE A 15 9.47 -5.89 2.30
CA PHE A 15 10.44 -4.87 1.86
C PHE A 15 10.08 -3.49 2.41
N GLU A 16 11.07 -2.63 2.58
CA GLU A 16 10.85 -1.22 2.94
C GLU A 16 10.46 -0.40 1.71
N ALA A 17 9.61 0.61 1.92
CA ALA A 17 9.22 1.58 0.92
C ALA A 17 9.22 3.00 1.51
N GLY A 18 9.83 3.94 0.80
CA GLY A 18 9.92 5.35 1.15
C GLY A 18 9.42 6.29 0.05
N PRO A 19 9.58 7.62 0.22
CA PRO A 19 9.05 8.62 -0.71
C PRO A 19 9.50 8.40 -2.16
N GLY A 20 8.56 8.49 -3.11
CA GLY A 20 8.79 8.28 -4.53
C GLY A 20 8.63 6.83 -5.01
N GLU A 21 8.67 5.85 -4.11
CA GLU A 21 8.49 4.44 -4.50
C GLU A 21 7.02 4.09 -4.75
N ILE A 22 6.80 3.16 -5.69
CA ILE A 22 5.49 2.67 -6.11
C ILE A 22 5.42 1.18 -5.81
N ILE A 23 4.43 0.79 -5.01
CA ILE A 23 4.15 -0.61 -4.71
C ILE A 23 2.95 -1.06 -5.54
N VAL A 24 3.08 -2.21 -6.21
CA VAL A 24 2.01 -2.80 -7.02
C VAL A 24 1.65 -4.18 -6.45
N ALA A 25 0.52 -4.25 -5.76
CA ALA A 25 -0.10 -5.52 -5.39
C ALA A 25 -0.98 -6.02 -6.55
N LYS A 26 -0.72 -7.23 -7.05
CA LYS A 26 -1.55 -7.87 -8.08
C LYS A 26 -2.94 -8.19 -7.53
N ALA A 27 -3.93 -8.32 -8.40
CA ALA A 27 -5.27 -8.76 -8.02
C ALA A 27 -5.21 -10.09 -7.23
N GLY A 28 -5.88 -10.13 -6.08
CA GLY A 28 -5.87 -11.29 -5.18
C GLY A 28 -4.62 -11.41 -4.30
N ALA A 29 -3.60 -10.57 -4.45
CA ALA A 29 -2.44 -10.57 -3.57
C ALA A 29 -2.82 -10.03 -2.19
N ILE A 30 -2.63 -10.85 -1.15
CA ILE A 30 -2.73 -10.39 0.23
C ILE A 30 -1.57 -9.43 0.49
N HIS A 31 -1.88 -8.26 1.03
CA HIS A 31 -0.89 -7.25 1.33
C HIS A 31 -1.23 -6.48 2.60
N SER A 32 -0.19 -5.98 3.26
CA SER A 32 -0.27 -5.14 4.45
C SER A 32 0.91 -4.18 4.47
N PHE A 33 0.79 -3.11 5.26
CA PHE A 33 1.89 -2.21 5.53
C PHE A 33 1.92 -1.80 7.00
N THR A 34 3.12 -1.54 7.50
CA THR A 34 3.37 -0.97 8.83
C THR A 34 4.17 0.32 8.64
N SER A 35 3.72 1.42 9.23
CA SER A 35 4.53 2.64 9.28
C SER A 35 5.67 2.44 10.28
N VAL A 36 6.92 2.61 9.82
CA VAL A 36 8.15 2.35 10.61
C VAL A 36 9.05 3.58 10.73
N GLY A 37 8.71 4.69 10.07
CA GLY A 37 9.47 5.94 10.08
C GLY A 37 9.17 6.87 11.28
N GLU A 38 9.98 7.92 11.42
CA GLU A 38 9.83 8.94 12.48
C GLU A 38 8.79 10.02 12.16
N VAL A 39 8.34 10.10 10.91
CA VAL A 39 7.32 11.05 10.43
C VAL A 39 6.08 10.30 9.94
N PRO A 40 4.90 10.95 9.88
CA PRO A 40 3.70 10.32 9.36
C PRO A 40 3.90 9.73 7.96
N LEU A 41 3.43 8.50 7.77
CA LEU A 41 3.37 7.86 6.47
C LEU A 41 2.22 8.45 5.64
N VAL A 42 2.54 9.09 4.52
CA VAL A 42 1.56 9.65 3.58
C VAL A 42 1.62 8.89 2.27
N GLN A 43 0.48 8.28 1.90
CA GLN A 43 0.36 7.42 0.73
C GLN A 43 -1.00 7.61 0.04
N ILE A 44 -1.01 7.42 -1.28
CA ILE A 44 -2.23 7.32 -2.08
C ILE A 44 -2.40 5.85 -2.47
N ASN A 45 -3.55 5.28 -2.15
CA ASN A 45 -3.93 3.93 -2.52
C ASN A 45 -4.95 3.97 -3.66
N LEU A 46 -4.59 3.41 -4.81
CA LEU A 46 -5.48 3.30 -5.97
C LEU A 46 -5.88 1.83 -6.14
N HIS A 47 -7.16 1.54 -5.89
CA HIS A 47 -7.72 0.21 -6.07
C HIS A 47 -8.55 0.20 -7.35
N LEU A 48 -7.98 -0.38 -8.41
CA LEU A 48 -8.63 -0.49 -9.70
C LEU A 48 -9.29 -1.86 -9.84
N ALA A 49 -10.49 -1.89 -10.39
CA ALA A 49 -11.23 -3.10 -10.72
C ALA A 49 -12.02 -2.87 -12.02
N ALA A 50 -12.33 -3.94 -12.75
CA ALA A 50 -13.18 -3.84 -13.95
C ALA A 50 -14.59 -3.32 -13.63
N GLN A 51 -15.06 -3.59 -12.41
CA GLN A 51 -16.28 -3.03 -11.85
C GLN A 51 -16.00 -2.67 -10.39
N PHE A 52 -16.43 -1.47 -9.99
CA PHE A 52 -16.42 -1.05 -8.59
C PHE A 52 -17.86 -1.10 -8.07
N VAL A 53 -18.10 -1.91 -7.04
CA VAL A 53 -19.40 -2.00 -6.35
C VAL A 53 -19.20 -1.43 -4.96
N GLN A 54 -19.93 -0.37 -4.65
CA GLN A 54 -19.97 0.22 -3.32
C GLN A 54 -21.41 0.20 -2.83
N GLU A 55 -21.61 -0.40 -1.67
CA GLU A 55 -22.88 -0.38 -0.95
C GLU A 55 -22.71 0.59 0.24
N ASN A 56 -23.70 1.44 0.48
CA ASN A 56 -23.69 2.26 1.68
C ASN A 56 -24.10 1.37 2.87
N LEU A 57 -23.17 1.18 3.80
CA LEU A 57 -23.39 0.49 5.08
C LEU A 57 -23.97 1.45 6.12
#